data_AF-A0A2V5QM31-F1
#
_entry.id   AF-A0A2V5QM31-F1
#
_cell.length_a   1.000
_cell.length_b   1.000
_cell.length_c   1.000
_cell.angle_alpha   90.00
_cell.angle_beta   90.00
_cell.angle_gamma   90.00
#
_symmetry.space_group_name_H-M   'P 1'
#
loop_
_entity.id
_entity.type
_entity.pdbx_description
1 polymer ?
#
loop_
_entity_poly.entity_id
_entity_poly.type
_entity_poly.pdbx_seq_one_letter_code
_entity_poly.pdbx_strand_id
1 'polypeptide(L)'
;MKLSKRGEYALRALIDLGIASELGWPMLQINELATKEKLPIKFLEQIFTQLKAAGYVKSRRGKFGGYSLARPMNRIKFGAVIRLIDGPLAPIRCVSQTSYARCSCPDEVHC
;
A
#
# COMPACT_ATOMS: atom_id res chain seq x y z
N MET A 1 -6.09 0.91 -17.25
CA MET A 1 -6.03 1.39 -15.84
C MET A 1 -4.61 1.87 -15.56
N LYS A 2 -4.47 3.02 -14.86
CA LYS A 2 -3.18 3.55 -14.42
C LYS A 2 -3.13 3.46 -12.90
N LEU A 3 -2.06 2.90 -12.33
CA LEU A 3 -1.86 2.87 -10.88
C LEU A 3 -1.79 4.30 -10.35
N SER A 4 -2.44 4.59 -9.23
CA SER A 4 -2.33 5.91 -8.64
C SER A 4 -0.93 6.11 -8.05
N LYS A 5 -0.48 7.36 -7.92
CA LYS A 5 0.75 7.65 -7.19
C LYS A 5 0.71 7.11 -5.77
N ARG A 6 -0.48 7.13 -5.14
CA ARG A 6 -0.67 6.62 -3.78
C ARG A 6 -0.41 5.12 -3.70
N GLY A 7 -0.96 4.34 -4.64
CA GLY A 7 -0.73 2.90 -4.75
C GLY A 7 0.74 2.57 -5.04
N GLU A 8 1.36 3.30 -5.98
CA GLU A 8 2.79 3.16 -6.30
C GLU A 8 3.67 3.35 -5.05
N TYR A 9 3.45 4.45 -4.31
CA TYR A 9 4.25 4.75 -3.12
C TYR A 9 3.97 3.84 -1.94
N ALA A 10 2.74 3.34 -1.79
CA ALA A 10 2.44 2.30 -0.79
C ALA A 10 3.30 1.05 -1.00
N LEU A 11 3.44 0.60 -2.26
CA LEU A 11 4.28 -0.55 -2.59
C LEU A 11 5.76 -0.26 -2.37
N ARG A 12 6.26 0.89 -2.83
CA ARG A 12 7.67 1.30 -2.63
C ARG A 12 8.03 1.39 -1.16
N ALA A 13 7.14 1.95 -0.34
CA ALA A 13 7.34 2.01 1.10
C ALA A 13 7.42 0.62 1.74
N LEU A 14 6.54 -0.32 1.35
CA LEU A 14 6.61 -1.71 1.86
C LEU A 14 7.89 -2.43 1.42
N ILE A 15 8.37 -2.16 0.20
CA ILE A 15 9.65 -2.67 -0.29
C ILE A 15 10.80 -2.14 0.55
N ASP A 16 10.82 -0.83 0.82
CA ASP A 16 11.86 -0.21 1.66
C ASP A 16 11.89 -0.79 3.08
N LEU A 17 10.71 -1.00 3.68
CA LEU A 17 10.61 -1.66 4.99
C LEU A 17 11.06 -3.12 4.95
N GLY A 18 10.79 -3.83 3.85
CA GLY A 18 11.27 -5.20 3.63
C GLY A 18 12.79 -5.26 3.54
N ILE A 19 13.39 -4.40 2.73
CA ILE A 19 14.85 -4.29 2.60
C ILE A 19 15.49 -3.94 3.95
N ALA A 20 14.93 -2.97 4.68
CA ALA A 20 15.42 -2.62 6.01
C ALA A 20 15.36 -3.81 6.98
N SER A 21 14.28 -4.61 6.94
CA SER A 21 14.14 -5.81 7.75
C SER A 21 15.23 -6.85 7.44
N GLU A 22 15.55 -7.07 6.16
CA GLU A 22 16.62 -8.01 5.75
C GLU A 22 18.02 -7.52 6.16
N LEU A 23 18.23 -6.20 6.17
CA LEU A 23 19.48 -5.58 6.64
C LEU A 23 19.58 -5.48 8.18
N GLY A 24 18.59 -5.99 8.92
CA GLY A 24 18.57 -5.94 10.38
C GLY A 24 18.24 -4.56 10.97
N TRP A 25 17.72 -3.64 10.17
CA TRP A 25 17.28 -2.32 10.64
C TRP A 25 15.89 -2.41 11.27
N PRO A 26 15.74 -2.01 12.55
CA PRO A 26 14.52 -2.30 13.29
C PRO A 26 13.32 -1.49 12.80
N MET A 27 13.51 -0.23 12.38
CA MET A 27 12.47 0.68 11.89
C MET A 27 13.06 1.74 10.95
N LEU A 28 12.24 2.25 10.03
CA LEU A 28 12.54 3.41 9.19
C LEU A 28 11.70 4.62 9.61
N GLN A 29 12.29 5.81 9.62
CA GLN A 29 11.54 7.02 9.90
C GLN A 29 10.76 7.48 8.67
N ILE A 30 9.55 7.99 8.89
CA ILE A 30 8.72 8.48 7.78
C ILE A 30 9.34 9.69 7.08
N ASN A 31 10.10 10.52 7.81
CA ASN A 31 10.82 11.65 7.24
C ASN A 31 11.95 11.22 6.31
N GLU A 32 12.65 10.14 6.63
CA GLU A 32 13.70 9.56 5.78
C GLU A 32 13.09 9.03 4.48
N LEU A 33 12.00 8.27 4.60
CA LEU A 33 11.25 7.74 3.44
C LEU A 33 10.70 8.87 2.56
N ALA A 34 10.09 9.89 3.16
CA ALA A 34 9.55 11.04 2.44
C ALA A 34 10.65 11.83 1.72
N THR A 35 11.82 12.01 2.34
CA THR A 35 12.97 12.71 1.76
C THR A 35 13.56 11.92 0.60
N LYS A 36 13.78 10.60 0.78
CA LYS A 36 14.26 9.69 -0.26
C LYS A 36 13.38 9.74 -1.50
N GLU A 37 12.06 9.75 -1.31
CA GLU A 37 11.07 9.70 -2.37
C GLU A 37 10.63 11.09 -2.88
N LYS A 38 11.17 12.18 -2.30
CA LYS A 38 10.81 13.59 -2.59
C LYS A 38 9.29 13.83 -2.49
N LEU A 39 8.69 13.33 -1.41
CA LEU A 39 7.25 13.42 -1.16
C LEU A 39 6.90 14.31 0.04
N PRO A 40 5.72 14.94 0.03
CA PRO A 40 5.18 15.57 1.23
C PRO A 40 4.98 14.52 2.35
N ILE A 41 5.51 14.80 3.55
CA ILE A 41 5.41 13.90 4.70
C ILE A 41 3.94 13.53 5.00
N LYS A 42 3.04 14.51 4.98
CA LYS A 42 1.60 14.29 5.22
C LYS A 42 0.97 13.30 4.24
N PHE A 43 1.43 13.29 2.99
CA PHE A 43 0.94 12.34 1.98
C PHE A 43 1.34 10.91 2.35
N LEU A 44 2.60 10.72 2.76
CA LEU A 44 3.10 9.42 3.19
C LEU A 44 2.43 8.97 4.49
N GLU A 45 2.19 9.87 5.44
CA GLU A 45 1.46 9.58 6.70
C GLU A 45 0.07 9.01 6.44
N GLN A 46 -0.65 9.57 5.48
CA GLN A 46 -1.98 9.06 5.10
C GLN A 46 -1.91 7.65 4.51
N ILE A 47 -0.87 7.33 3.75
CA ILE A 47 -0.65 5.96 3.21
C ILE A 47 -0.34 5.00 4.36
N PHE A 48 0.59 5.37 5.23
CA PHE A 48 1.01 4.54 6.35
C PHE A 48 -0.11 4.32 7.38
N THR A 49 -1.02 5.28 7.54
CA THR A 49 -2.22 5.13 8.37
C THR A 49 -3.10 3.98 7.86
N GLN A 50 -3.34 3.92 6.55
CA GLN A 50 -4.12 2.84 5.95
C GLN A 50 -3.40 1.50 6.03
N LEU A 51 -2.10 1.48 5.72
CA LEU A 51 -1.27 0.26 5.83
C LEU A 51 -1.22 -0.28 7.26
N LYS A 52 -1.16 0.60 8.26
CA LYS A 52 -1.18 0.23 9.68
C LYS A 52 -2.54 -0.35 10.07
N ALA A 53 -3.63 0.30 9.69
CA ALA A 53 -4.98 -0.18 9.96
C ALA A 53 -5.22 -1.59 9.36
N ALA A 54 -4.67 -1.85 8.18
CA ALA A 54 -4.75 -3.15 7.52
C ALA A 54 -3.65 -4.16 7.93
N GLY A 55 -2.87 -3.85 8.97
CA GLY A 55 -1.86 -4.77 9.54
C GLY A 55 -0.68 -5.08 8.62
N TYR A 56 -0.35 -4.21 7.66
CA TYR A 56 0.87 -4.35 6.86
C TYR A 56 2.10 -3.80 7.58
N VAL A 57 1.92 -2.73 8.36
CA VAL A 57 3.01 -2.05 9.07
C VAL A 57 2.67 -1.84 10.54
N LYS A 58 3.70 -1.77 11.38
CA LYS A 58 3.62 -1.36 12.78
C LYS A 58 4.40 -0.06 12.96
N SER A 59 4.00 0.76 13.94
CA SER A 59 4.58 2.08 14.20
C SER A 59 5.05 2.21 15.64
N ARG A 60 6.20 2.83 15.89
CA ARG A 60 6.66 3.22 17.22
C ARG A 60 6.93 4.72 17.28
N ARG A 61 6.55 5.37 18.38
CA ARG A 61 6.87 6.78 18.64
C ARG A 61 8.25 6.95 19.29
N GLY A 62 8.82 8.15 19.19
CA GLY A 62 10.08 8.54 19.83
C GLY A 62 11.25 8.69 18.85
N LYS A 63 12.42 9.11 19.36
CA LYS A 63 13.63 9.41 18.58
C LYS A 63 14.11 8.24 17.71
N PHE A 64 13.95 7.02 18.21
CA PHE A 64 14.26 5.76 17.50
C PHE A 64 12.99 5.03 17.03
N GLY A 65 11.89 5.77 16.92
CA GLY A 65 10.63 5.29 16.37
C GLY A 65 10.64 5.27 14.86
N GLY A 66 9.49 4.94 14.27
CA GLY A 66 9.33 4.79 12.84
C GLY A 66 8.33 3.69 12.51
N TYR A 67 8.47 3.14 11.32
CA TYR A 67 7.66 2.04 10.81
C TYR A 67 8.49 0.82 10.49
N SER A 68 7.87 -0.36 10.59
CA SER A 68 8.42 -1.65 10.17
C SER A 68 7.29 -2.54 9.67
N LEU A 69 7.62 -3.61 8.96
CA LEU A 69 6.62 -4.59 8.55
C LEU A 69 5.97 -5.25 9.77
N ALA A 70 4.64 -5.40 9.74
CA ALA A 70 3.89 -6.15 10.74
C ALA A 70 3.79 -7.65 10.40
N ARG A 71 4.14 -8.02 9.16
CA ARG A 71 4.15 -9.40 8.66
C ARG A 71 5.33 -9.60 7.69
N PRO A 72 5.84 -10.83 7.51
CA PRO A 72 6.89 -11.13 6.55
C PRO A 72 6.54 -10.65 5.13
N MET A 73 7.53 -10.15 4.39
CA MET A 73 7.34 -9.60 3.05
C MET A 73 6.72 -10.62 2.07
N ASN A 74 7.11 -11.89 2.18
CA ASN A 74 6.56 -13.00 1.37
C ASN A 74 5.06 -13.30 1.63
N ARG A 75 4.46 -12.72 2.69
CA ARG A 75 3.02 -12.80 2.99
C ARG A 75 2.25 -11.56 2.53
N ILE A 76 2.92 -10.58 1.93
CA ILE A 76 2.31 -9.34 1.43
C ILE A 76 2.08 -9.44 -0.08
N LYS A 77 0.83 -9.65 -0.48
CA LYS A 77 0.46 -9.68 -1.91
C LYS A 77 0.25 -8.26 -2.43
N PHE A 78 0.94 -7.89 -3.52
CA PHE A 78 0.83 -6.56 -4.11
C PHE A 78 -0.62 -6.21 -4.50
N GLY A 79 -1.34 -7.15 -5.12
CA GLY A 79 -2.73 -6.94 -5.48
C GLY A 79 -3.65 -6.66 -4.27
N ALA A 80 -3.31 -7.13 -3.07
CA ALA A 80 -4.08 -6.82 -1.86
C ALA A 80 -3.77 -5.40 -1.36
N VAL A 81 -2.51 -4.97 -1.45
CA VAL A 81 -2.09 -3.60 -1.10
C VAL A 81 -2.71 -2.60 -2.07
N ILE A 82 -2.65 -2.84 -3.38
CA ILE A 82 -3.24 -1.92 -4.35
C ILE A 82 -4.75 -1.82 -4.13
N ARG A 83 -5.44 -2.95 -3.90
CA ARG A 83 -6.89 -2.93 -3.61
C ARG A 83 -7.24 -2.17 -2.34
N LEU A 84 -6.37 -2.20 -1.33
CA LEU A 84 -6.55 -1.40 -0.12
C LEU A 84 -6.46 0.10 -0.41
N ILE A 85 -5.49 0.51 -1.23
CA ILE A 85 -5.12 1.93 -1.41
C ILE A 85 -5.92 2.60 -2.54
N ASP A 86 -6.02 1.93 -3.69
CA ASP A 86 -6.62 2.47 -4.92
C ASP A 86 -8.03 1.90 -5.17
N GLY A 87 -8.44 0.86 -4.45
CA GLY A 87 -9.70 0.18 -4.66
C GLY A 87 -9.64 -0.91 -5.74
N PRO A 88 -10.79 -1.35 -6.28
CA PRO A 88 -10.85 -2.45 -7.24
C PRO A 88 -9.95 -2.23 -8.46
N LEU A 89 -9.20 -3.27 -8.85
CA LEU A 89 -8.32 -3.23 -10.03
C LEU A 89 -9.08 -3.34 -11.36
N ALA A 90 -10.35 -3.70 -11.32
CA ALA A 90 -11.15 -3.88 -12.51
C ALA A 90 -11.57 -2.51 -13.06
N PRO A 91 -11.31 -2.21 -14.35
CA PRO A 91 -11.74 -0.97 -14.98
C PRO A 91 -13.27 -0.81 -15.03
N ILE A 92 -13.99 -1.93 -15.08
CA ILE A 92 -15.45 -1.99 -15.06
C ILE A 92 -15.87 -2.84 -13.85
N ARG A 93 -16.87 -2.38 -13.09
CA ARG A 93 -17.23 -3.04 -11.82
C ARG A 93 -17.79 -4.45 -11.98
N CYS A 94 -18.49 -4.73 -13.08
CA CYS A 94 -19.10 -6.04 -13.33
C CYS A 94 -18.08 -7.13 -13.73
N VAL A 95 -16.86 -6.77 -14.16
CA VAL A 95 -15.77 -7.75 -14.42
C VAL A 95 -14.82 -7.90 -13.23
N SER A 96 -15.14 -7.26 -12.10
CA SER A 96 -14.32 -7.33 -10.88
C SER A 96 -14.52 -8.63 -10.14
N GLN A 97 -13.51 -9.50 -10.16
CA GLN A 97 -13.53 -10.76 -9.39
C GLN A 97 -13.53 -10.56 -7.88
N THR A 98 -13.05 -9.41 -7.39
CA THR A 98 -12.88 -9.15 -5.95
C THR A 98 -13.87 -8.12 -5.39
N SER A 99 -14.64 -7.45 -6.24
CA SER A 99 -15.57 -6.39 -5.85
C SER A 99 -16.58 -6.18 -6.98
N TYR A 100 -17.31 -7.24 -7.33
CA TYR A 100 -18.34 -7.18 -8.34
C TYR A 100 -19.40 -6.14 -7.95
N ALA A 101 -19.82 -5.32 -8.91
CA ALA A 101 -21.05 -4.57 -8.81
C ALA A 101 -21.67 -4.42 -10.19
N ARG A 102 -23.00 -4.47 -10.24
CA ARG A 102 -23.78 -4.31 -11.47
C ARG A 102 -23.36 -3.03 -12.21
N CYS A 103 -23.16 -3.16 -13.51
CA CYS A 103 -22.75 -2.06 -14.39
C CYS A 103 -23.87 -1.80 -15.41
N SER A 104 -23.69 -0.80 -16.28
CA SER A 104 -24.63 -0.52 -17.36
C SER A 104 -24.30 -1.28 -18.65
N CYS A 105 -23.55 -2.39 -18.59
CA CYS A 105 -23.30 -3.24 -19.77
C CYS A 105 -24.65 -3.85 -20.22
N PRO A 106 -25.02 -3.75 -21.51
CA PRO A 106 -26.20 -4.42 -22.05
C PRO A 106 -26.15 -5.95 -21.91
N ASP A 107 -24.94 -6.52 -21.95
CA ASP A 107 -24.66 -7.93 -21.78
C ASP A 107 -23.45 -8.11 -20.83
N GLU A 108 -23.70 -8.45 -19.56
CA GLU A 108 -22.65 -8.65 -18.56
C GLU A 108 -21.86 -9.95 -18.75
N VAL A 109 -22.35 -10.90 -19.57
CA VAL A 109 -21.66 -12.19 -19.81
C VAL A 109 -20.49 -12.02 -20.79
N HIS A 110 -20.62 -11.07 -21.73
CA HIS A 110 -19.63 -10.76 -22.76
C HIS A 110 -18.94 -9.39 -22.55
N CYS A 111 -19.06 -8.86 -21.33
CA CYS A 111 -18.32 -7.71 -20.81
C CYS A 111 -16.99 -8.24 -20.20
#